data_AF-A0A835P5G9-F1
#
_entry.id   AF-A0A835P5G9-F1
#
_cell.length_a   1.000
_cell.length_b   1.000
_cell.length_c   1.000
_cell.angle_alpha   90.00
_cell.angle_beta   90.00
_cell.angle_gamma   90.00
#
_symmetry.space_group_name_H-M   'P 1'
#
loop_
_entity.id
_entity.type
_entity.pdbx_description
1 polymer ?
#
loop_
_entity_poly.entity_id
_entity_poly.type
_entity_poly.pdbx_seq_one_letter_code
_entity_poly.pdbx_strand_id
1 'polypeptide(L)'
;MVSLAAPLQPRLASTSLHSSPNLPNGRPPLLHGASSWMHAVHISAATRDLPLTACLHASAIKSGLLPADLFIANVLLDAYAKCRHMGYADDVFDQMPERDIVSWSSLMCGYCLNGSAITSLSIFVVLISSELAPSANEFTLATLS
;
A
#
# COMPACT_ATOMS: atom_id res chain seq x y z
N MET A 1 -33.09 -41.48 26.19
CA MET A 1 -33.78 -40.42 26.95
C MET A 1 -33.38 -39.09 26.33
N VAL A 2 -34.39 -38.37 25.87
CA VAL A 2 -34.36 -37.19 24.98
C VAL A 2 -33.97 -35.93 25.76
N SER A 3 -33.10 -35.09 25.17
CA SER A 3 -33.16 -33.60 25.17
C SER A 3 -31.95 -33.11 24.36
N LEU A 4 -32.02 -32.86 23.05
CA LEU A 4 -32.58 -31.69 22.36
C LEU A 4 -32.40 -30.35 23.11
N ALA A 5 -31.40 -29.57 22.69
CA ALA A 5 -31.40 -28.11 22.84
C ALA A 5 -30.68 -27.51 21.60
N ALA A 6 -31.44 -26.72 20.86
CA ALA A 6 -31.08 -26.05 19.62
C ALA A 6 -30.47 -24.64 19.90
N PRO A 7 -30.16 -23.82 18.88
CA PRO A 7 -29.05 -22.87 18.86
C PRO A 7 -29.34 -21.52 19.55
N LEU A 8 -28.27 -20.82 19.96
CA LEU A 8 -28.33 -19.44 20.46
C LEU A 8 -27.75 -18.45 19.44
N GLN A 9 -28.63 -17.83 18.66
CA GLN A 9 -28.65 -16.40 18.31
C GLN A 9 -30.14 -16.02 18.16
N PRO A 10 -30.61 -14.74 18.25
CA PRO A 10 -29.89 -13.46 18.21
C PRO A 10 -30.35 -12.44 19.29
N ARG A 11 -29.65 -11.30 19.45
CA ARG A 11 -30.29 -10.07 19.98
C ARG A 11 -29.74 -8.83 19.26
N LEU A 12 -30.54 -8.37 18.30
CA LEU A 12 -30.62 -6.98 17.85
C LEU A 12 -31.44 -6.17 18.85
N ALA A 13 -31.01 -4.94 19.15
CA ALA A 13 -31.79 -3.74 19.49
C ALA A 13 -30.78 -2.68 19.99
N SER A 14 -30.40 -1.70 19.17
CA SER A 14 -30.95 -0.33 19.13
C SER A 14 -30.71 0.40 20.45
N THR A 15 -29.89 1.45 20.51
CA THR A 15 -30.15 2.85 20.11
C THR A 15 -28.83 3.62 20.37
N SER A 16 -28.47 4.76 19.77
CA SER A 16 -29.07 5.68 18.82
C SER A 16 -27.97 6.60 18.30
N LEU A 17 -28.19 7.04 17.06
CA LEU A 17 -27.46 8.02 16.28
C LEU A 17 -27.02 9.27 17.06
N HIS A 18 -25.76 9.67 16.89
CA HIS A 18 -25.45 11.08 16.65
C HIS A 18 -24.60 11.19 15.37
N SER A 19 -25.31 11.40 14.28
CA SER A 19 -24.99 12.25 13.12
C SER A 19 -23.49 12.54 12.86
N SER A 20 -22.86 11.76 11.98
CA SER A 20 -21.73 12.27 11.17
C SER A 20 -22.25 12.57 9.77
N PRO A 21 -21.86 13.72 9.18
CA PRO A 21 -22.49 14.22 7.98
C PRO A 21 -22.14 13.36 6.77
N ASN A 22 -23.16 13.11 5.96
CA ASN A 22 -23.09 12.44 4.67
C ASN A 22 -21.86 12.88 3.85
N LEU A 23 -20.92 11.96 3.61
CA LEU A 23 -19.99 12.10 2.50
C LEU A 23 -20.70 11.55 1.24
N PRO A 24 -21.00 12.40 0.24
CA PRO A 24 -21.78 11.96 -0.91
C PRO A 24 -20.95 11.02 -1.76
N ASN A 25 -21.50 9.83 -2.04
CA ASN A 25 -21.14 8.90 -3.12
C ASN A 25 -19.64 8.61 -3.31
N GLY A 26 -19.25 7.37 -3.02
CA GLY A 26 -17.91 6.80 -3.23
C GLY A 26 -17.43 6.72 -4.68
N ARG A 27 -17.38 7.86 -5.38
CA ARG A 27 -16.58 8.07 -6.57
C ARG A 27 -15.35 8.87 -6.15
N PRO A 28 -14.13 8.31 -6.27
CA PRO A 28 -12.93 9.13 -6.15
C PRO A 28 -13.02 10.27 -7.18
N PRO A 29 -12.51 11.47 -6.86
CA PRO A 29 -12.48 12.58 -7.80
C PRO A 29 -11.84 12.09 -9.11
N LEU A 30 -12.53 12.29 -10.22
CA LEU A 30 -12.01 12.01 -11.56
C LEU A 30 -10.86 12.98 -11.81
N LEU A 31 -9.67 12.62 -11.34
CA LEU A 31 -8.44 13.39 -11.49
C LEU A 31 -8.04 13.29 -12.96
N HIS A 32 -8.45 14.30 -13.73
CA HIS A 32 -8.11 14.46 -15.15
C HIS A 32 -6.60 14.72 -15.30
N GLY A 33 -5.82 13.63 -15.31
CA GLY A 33 -4.40 13.63 -15.67
C GLY A 33 -3.51 12.91 -14.65
N ALA A 34 -2.54 12.14 -15.15
CA ALA A 34 -1.55 11.43 -14.34
C ALA A 34 -0.80 12.37 -13.36
N SER A 35 -0.55 13.63 -13.75
CA SER A 35 0.07 14.66 -12.91
C SER A 35 -0.76 15.07 -11.70
N SER A 36 -2.09 15.16 -11.86
CA SER A 36 -2.99 15.50 -10.75
C SER A 36 -3.10 14.35 -9.75
N TRP A 37 -3.18 13.11 -10.25
CA TRP A 37 -3.15 11.91 -9.41
C TRP A 37 -1.85 11.78 -8.63
N MET A 38 -0.69 11.99 -9.27
CA MET A 38 0.62 11.98 -8.60
C MET A 38 0.67 12.99 -7.45
N HIS A 39 0.25 14.24 -7.69
CA HIS A 39 0.19 15.25 -6.64
C HIS A 39 -0.68 14.82 -5.46
N ALA A 40 -1.86 14.24 -5.74
CA ALA A 40 -2.75 13.75 -4.71
C ALA A 40 -2.12 12.61 -3.88
N VAL A 41 -1.39 11.69 -4.52
CA VAL A 41 -0.67 10.62 -3.79
C VAL A 41 0.42 11.21 -2.90
N HIS A 42 1.25 12.11 -3.42
CA HIS A 42 2.30 12.75 -2.63
C HIS A 42 1.75 13.52 -1.43
N ILE A 43 0.64 14.27 -1.62
CA ILE A 43 -0.03 14.95 -0.51
C ILE A 43 -0.54 13.92 0.51
N SER A 44 -1.22 12.86 0.07
CA SER A 44 -1.74 11.80 0.97
C SER A 44 -0.62 11.13 1.76
N ALA A 45 0.53 10.89 1.13
CA ALA A 45 1.70 10.29 1.75
C ALA A 45 2.33 11.23 2.78
N ALA A 46 2.43 12.53 2.47
CA ALA A 46 2.96 13.55 3.37
C ALA A 46 2.05 13.78 4.59
N THR A 47 0.73 13.72 4.42
CA THR A 47 -0.25 13.81 5.51
C THR A 47 -0.50 12.49 6.22
N ARG A 48 0.07 11.39 5.72
CA ARG A 48 -0.11 10.01 6.22
C ARG A 48 -1.58 9.58 6.22
N ASP A 49 -2.34 10.04 5.23
CA ASP A 49 -3.76 9.75 5.06
C ASP A 49 -3.94 8.42 4.32
N LEU A 50 -3.94 7.33 5.09
CA LEU A 50 -4.12 5.97 4.57
C LEU A 50 -5.44 5.78 3.80
N PRO A 51 -6.62 6.25 4.29
CA PRO A 51 -7.86 6.18 3.51
C PRO A 51 -7.74 6.82 2.13
N LEU A 52 -7.12 7.99 2.02
CA LEU A 52 -6.92 8.67 0.74
C LEU A 52 -5.93 7.89 -0.15
N THR A 53 -4.81 7.41 0.39
CA THR A 53 -3.87 6.55 -0.35
C THR A 53 -4.57 5.30 -0.91
N ALA A 54 -5.41 4.63 -0.10
CA ALA A 54 -6.18 3.47 -0.54
C ALA A 54 -7.20 3.80 -1.63
N CYS A 55 -7.86 4.97 -1.55
CA CYS A 55 -8.76 5.43 -2.61
C CYS A 55 -8.01 5.70 -3.93
N LEU A 56 -6.82 6.29 -3.85
CA LEU A 56 -5.97 6.57 -5.01
C LEU A 56 -5.41 5.28 -5.62
N HIS A 57 -5.02 4.31 -4.80
CA HIS A 57 -4.65 2.96 -5.24
C HIS A 57 -5.82 2.27 -5.96
N ALA A 58 -7.02 2.27 -5.38
CA ALA A 58 -8.21 1.71 -6.03
C ALA A 58 -8.53 2.41 -7.36
N SER A 59 -8.31 3.73 -7.44
CA SER A 59 -8.46 4.48 -8.70
C SER A 59 -7.43 4.07 -9.76
N ALA A 60 -6.19 3.79 -9.37
CA ALA A 60 -5.14 3.33 -10.29
C ALA A 60 -5.46 1.94 -10.85
N ILE A 61 -5.95 1.02 -10.01
CA ILE A 61 -6.44 -0.31 -10.44
C ILE A 61 -7.59 -0.15 -11.44
N LYS A 62 -8.62 0.64 -11.09
CA LYS A 62 -9.79 0.85 -11.97
C LYS A 62 -9.44 1.48 -13.32
N SER A 63 -8.35 2.25 -13.37
CA SER A 63 -7.86 2.89 -14.59
C SER A 63 -6.98 1.97 -15.44
N GLY A 64 -6.72 0.74 -14.99
CA GLY A 64 -5.87 -0.23 -15.69
C GLY A 64 -4.38 0.10 -15.65
N LEU A 65 -3.96 1.01 -14.77
CA LEU A 65 -2.57 1.43 -14.65
C LEU A 65 -1.75 0.43 -13.82
N LEU A 66 -2.39 -0.22 -12.84
CA LEU A 66 -1.78 -1.31 -12.08
C LEU A 66 -2.23 -2.69 -12.58
N PRO A 67 -1.38 -3.72 -12.47
CA PRO A 67 -0.04 -3.70 -11.84
C PRO A 67 1.13 -3.41 -12.81
N ALA A 68 0.87 -3.10 -14.07
CA ALA A 68 1.91 -3.02 -15.11
C ALA A 68 2.77 -1.76 -15.06
N ASP A 69 2.25 -0.63 -14.56
CA ASP A 69 3.01 0.62 -14.50
C ASP A 69 3.91 0.66 -13.25
N LEU A 70 5.20 0.38 -13.45
CA LEU A 70 6.23 0.39 -12.40
C LEU A 70 6.33 1.74 -11.69
N PHE A 71 6.14 2.85 -12.42
CA PHE A 71 6.25 4.17 -11.84
C PHE A 71 5.11 4.42 -10.85
N ILE A 72 3.88 4.07 -11.23
CA ILE A 72 2.70 4.18 -10.36
C ILE A 72 2.80 3.23 -9.16
N ALA A 73 3.26 1.99 -9.38
CA ALA A 73 3.48 1.03 -8.30
C ALA A 73 4.51 1.54 -7.29
N ASN A 74 5.67 2.04 -7.76
CA ASN A 74 6.72 2.58 -6.90
C ASN A 74 6.25 3.80 -6.08
N VAL A 75 5.46 4.69 -6.67
CA VAL A 75 4.85 5.83 -5.96
C VAL A 75 3.88 5.36 -4.87
N LEU A 76 3.12 4.29 -5.09
CA LEU A 76 2.24 3.72 -4.07
C LEU A 76 3.00 2.99 -2.97
N LEU A 77 4.11 2.30 -3.29
CA LEU A 77 5.00 1.72 -2.27
C LEU A 77 5.50 2.79 -1.30
N ASP A 78 6.03 3.90 -1.81
CA ASP A 78 6.49 5.03 -1.00
C ASP A 78 5.34 5.64 -0.18
N ALA A 79 4.15 5.80 -0.77
CA ALA A 79 2.99 6.33 -0.08
C ALA A 79 2.55 5.45 1.10
N TYR A 80 2.45 4.13 0.90
CA TYR A 80 2.10 3.18 1.97
C TYR A 80 3.18 3.09 3.04
N ALA A 81 4.45 3.13 2.65
CA ALA A 81 5.58 3.20 3.57
C ALA A 81 5.50 4.44 4.48
N LYS A 82 5.23 5.62 3.92
CA LYS A 82 5.03 6.87 4.68
C LYS A 82 3.80 6.79 5.59
N CYS A 83 2.74 6.12 5.16
CA CYS A 83 1.57 5.82 6.00
C CYS A 83 1.82 4.77 7.10
N ARG A 84 3.04 4.23 7.23
CA ARG A 84 3.42 3.16 8.18
C ARG A 84 2.65 1.85 8.01
N HIS A 85 2.13 1.59 6.82
CA HIS A 85 1.35 0.39 6.53
C HIS A 85 2.08 -0.47 5.50
N MET A 86 3.16 -1.13 5.96
CA MET A 86 3.99 -1.96 5.08
C MET A 86 3.24 -3.15 4.49
N GLY A 87 2.23 -3.71 5.16
CA GLY A 87 1.45 -4.82 4.60
C GLY A 87 0.78 -4.47 3.26
N TYR A 88 0.26 -3.23 3.11
CA TYR A 88 -0.27 -2.79 1.82
C TYR A 88 0.83 -2.48 0.79
N ALA A 89 2.02 -2.09 1.24
CA ALA A 89 3.17 -1.95 0.35
C ALA A 89 3.63 -3.32 -0.16
N ASP A 90 3.66 -4.35 0.69
CA ASP A 90 3.94 -5.73 0.30
C ASP A 90 2.90 -6.23 -0.71
N ASP A 91 1.61 -5.99 -0.46
CA ASP A 91 0.54 -6.37 -1.40
C ASP A 91 0.73 -5.73 -2.79
N VAL A 92 1.12 -4.45 -2.84
CA VAL A 92 1.42 -3.76 -4.11
C VAL A 92 2.62 -4.41 -4.76
N PHE A 93 3.70 -4.61 -4.00
CA PHE A 93 4.94 -5.18 -4.49
C PHE A 93 4.76 -6.60 -5.04
N ASP A 94 3.95 -7.43 -4.38
CA ASP A 94 3.65 -8.81 -4.77
C ASP A 94 2.84 -8.87 -6.07
N GLN A 95 1.97 -7.88 -6.31
CA GLN A 95 1.19 -7.77 -7.54
C GLN A 95 2.00 -7.33 -8.76
N MET A 96 3.20 -6.77 -8.57
CA MET A 96 4.04 -6.29 -9.69
C MET A 96 4.58 -7.47 -10.52
N PRO A 97 4.30 -7.54 -11.83
CA PRO A 97 4.81 -8.62 -12.69
C PRO A 97 6.32 -8.50 -12.93
N GLU A 98 6.82 -7.27 -13.05
CA GLU A 98 8.24 -6.94 -13.14
C GLU A 98 8.59 -6.00 -11.97
N ARG A 99 9.83 -6.04 -11.51
CA ARG A 99 10.32 -5.21 -10.40
C ARG A 99 11.70 -4.70 -10.79
N ASP A 100 11.92 -3.40 -10.64
CA ASP A 100 13.23 -2.79 -10.88
C ASP A 100 13.91 -2.44 -9.55
N ILE A 101 15.15 -1.96 -9.64
CA ILE A 101 15.94 -1.56 -8.47
C ILE A 101 15.18 -0.51 -7.64
N VAL A 102 14.38 0.36 -8.28
CA VAL A 102 13.59 1.39 -7.59
C VAL A 102 12.46 0.76 -6.79
N SER A 103 11.79 -0.29 -7.29
CA SER A 103 10.79 -1.05 -6.53
C SER A 103 11.37 -1.68 -5.28
N TRP A 104 12.50 -2.39 -5.44
CA TRP A 104 13.21 -3.03 -4.31
C TRP A 104 13.70 -2.00 -3.29
N SER A 105 14.30 -0.90 -3.77
CA SER A 105 14.82 0.16 -2.91
C SER A 105 13.70 0.88 -2.18
N SER A 106 12.57 1.14 -2.84
CA SER A 106 11.37 1.73 -2.20
C SER A 106 10.85 0.86 -1.06
N LEU A 107 10.76 -0.46 -1.28
CA LEU A 107 10.31 -1.39 -0.25
C LEU A 107 11.29 -1.44 0.94
N MET A 108 12.59 -1.55 0.66
CA MET A 108 13.65 -1.53 1.68
C MET A 108 13.66 -0.24 2.50
N CYS A 109 13.62 0.92 1.84
CA CYS A 109 13.48 2.24 2.48
C CYS A 109 12.25 2.26 3.39
N GLY A 110 11.11 1.76 2.91
CA GLY A 110 9.88 1.71 3.69
C GLY A 110 10.00 0.91 4.97
N TYR A 111 10.68 -0.24 4.93
CA TYR A 111 10.97 -1.04 6.11
C TYR A 111 11.95 -0.37 7.07
N CYS A 112 13.01 0.28 6.57
CA CYS A 112 13.94 1.06 7.39
C CYS A 112 13.21 2.20 8.12
N LEU A 113 12.38 2.98 7.40
CA LEU A 113 11.60 4.10 7.96
C LEU A 113 10.56 3.66 9.00
N ASN A 114 10.10 2.41 8.92
CA ASN A 114 9.16 1.82 9.86
C ASN A 114 9.82 0.99 10.97
N GLY A 115 11.15 1.06 11.09
CA GLY A 115 11.90 0.48 12.20
C GLY A 115 12.21 -1.01 12.05
N SER A 116 12.02 -1.59 10.86
CA SER A 116 12.34 -3.00 10.58
C SER A 116 13.54 -3.15 9.64
N ALA A 117 14.72 -2.75 10.13
CA ALA A 117 15.97 -2.91 9.38
C ALA A 117 16.28 -4.38 9.04
N ILE A 118 15.87 -5.33 9.89
CA ILE A 118 16.07 -6.77 9.65
C ILE A 118 15.28 -7.22 8.41
N THR A 119 14.02 -6.79 8.27
CA THR A 119 13.23 -7.09 7.07
C THR A 119 13.84 -6.44 5.84
N SER A 120 14.31 -5.19 5.93
CA SER A 120 15.01 -4.52 4.83
C SER A 120 16.26 -5.29 4.37
N LEU A 121 17.07 -5.80 5.30
CA LEU A 121 18.22 -6.66 4.98
C LEU A 121 17.81 -7.99 4.35
N SER A 122 16.73 -8.60 4.80
CA SER A 122 16.22 -9.82 4.17
C SER A 122 15.81 -9.59 2.71
N ILE A 123 15.20 -8.44 2.43
CA ILE A 123 14.84 -8.02 1.07
C ILE A 123 16.09 -7.76 0.24
N PHE A 124 17.13 -7.13 0.81
CA PHE A 124 18.41 -6.94 0.13
C PHE A 124 19.05 -8.28 -0.28
N VAL A 125 19.03 -9.28 0.60
CA VAL A 125 19.56 -10.63 0.30
C VAL A 125 18.79 -11.28 -0.86
N VAL A 126 17.48 -11.06 -0.95
CA VAL A 126 16.67 -11.53 -2.09
C VAL A 126 17.05 -10.79 -3.37
N LEU A 127 17.23 -9.47 -3.30
CA LEU A 127 17.63 -8.66 -4.46
C LEU A 127 18.97 -9.10 -5.05
N ILE A 128 20.00 -9.32 -4.22
CA ILE A 128 21.32 -9.79 -4.71
C ILE A 128 21.29 -11.22 -5.25
N SER A 129 20.25 -11.99 -4.92
CA SER A 129 20.04 -13.34 -5.46
C SER A 129 19.22 -13.33 -6.75
N SER A 130 18.63 -12.18 -7.11
CA SER A 130 17.89 -11.97 -8.35
C SER A 130 18.81 -11.57 -9.51
N GLU A 131 18.30 -11.62 -10.73
CA GLU A 131 19.05 -11.24 -11.95
C GLU A 131 19.50 -9.77 -11.97
N LEU A 132 19.00 -8.93 -11.06
CA LEU A 132 19.37 -7.52 -10.90
C LEU A 132 20.60 -7.30 -10.01
N ALA A 133 21.25 -8.36 -9.54
CA ALA A 133 22.43 -8.28 -8.68
C ALA A 133 23.57 -7.37 -9.20
N PRO A 134 23.91 -7.34 -10.51
CA PRO A 134 25.03 -6.53 -11.01
C PRO A 134 24.80 -5.02 -10.94
N SER A 135 23.54 -4.57 -10.89
CA SER A 135 23.16 -3.15 -10.93
C SER A 135 22.71 -2.58 -9.56
N ALA A 136 22.45 -3.44 -8.58
CA ALA A 136 22.00 -3.07 -7.23
C ALA A 136 23.13 -2.58 -6.29
N ASN A 137 24.38 -2.92 -6.60
CA ASN A 137 25.54 -2.82 -5.71
C ASN A 137 25.95 -1.40 -5.28
N GLU A 138 25.69 -0.34 -6.06
CA GLU A 138 26.05 1.03 -5.64
C GLU A 138 24.87 1.80 -5.02
N PHE A 139 23.69 1.75 -5.65
CA PHE A 139 22.51 2.51 -5.21
C PHE A 139 21.82 1.90 -3.99
N THR A 140 21.76 0.58 -3.88
CA THR A 140 21.00 -0.08 -2.80
C THR A 140 21.75 -0.08 -1.46
N LEU A 141 23.08 0.07 -1.47
CA LEU A 141 23.86 0.23 -0.22
C LEU A 141 23.52 1.53 0.51
N ALA A 142 23.23 2.61 -0.21
CA ALA A 142 22.82 3.89 0.38
C ALA A 142 21.46 3.80 1.09
N THR A 143 20.58 2.88 0.67
CA THR A 143 19.30 2.63 1.34
C THR A 143 19.47 2.00 2.73
N LEU A 144 20.63 1.39 3.01
CA LEU A 144 20.92 0.70 4.27
C LEU A 144 21.74 1.54 5.26
N SER A 145 22.32 2.68 4.85
CA SER A 145 23.12 3.59 5.70
C SER A 145 22.26 4.66 6.36
#